data_AF-A0A2T4J4R7-F1
#
_entry.id   AF-A0A2T4J4R7-F1
#
_cell.length_a   1.000
_cell.length_b   1.000
_cell.length_c   1.000
_cell.angle_alpha   90.00
_cell.angle_beta   90.00
_cell.angle_gamma   90.00
#
_symmetry.space_group_name_H-M   'P 1'
#
loop_
_entity.id
_entity.type
_entity.pdbx_description
1 polymer ?
#
loop_
_entity_poly.entity_id
_entity_poly.type
_entity_poly.pdbx_seq_one_letter_code
_entity_poly.pdbx_strand_id
1 'polypeptide(L)'
;MLVAGLAGPGAALAQTTPGEACAQVWSALIAGSPDGVAISGEVEEGKGGWCIVRNVVLDSPARYSPDPHIRELRFAGRLGEAVPGPAAAAQGSALDSLQIEIDGLTLPVRTDDPATNYLLAAQAQVSPMSMRFQADWDRDARRLKIVRFDLALWGENRITLRAVIDNVDLSSKSATQMALTGFAIREADLAITTRGLFESYVLPSLISRFDPNAGTSVEAQAEVLRQSALDAVAALPEPAFAPDSKAALGELLRDLPNPAGTLRVQLRAKTGFGPARLMSYAMTGVPQSADGLAPLFDGATFGIDWERAAPK
;
A
#
# COMPACT_ATOMS: atom_id res chain seq x y z
N MET A 1 3.79 -7.22 -1.84
CA MET A 1 4.76 -7.99 -1.02
C MET A 1 4.20 -8.42 0.33
N LEU A 2 3.62 -7.52 1.15
CA LEU A 2 3.08 -7.90 2.47
C LEU A 2 2.10 -9.10 2.43
N VAL A 3 1.13 -9.09 1.52
CA VAL A 3 0.17 -10.22 1.36
C VAL A 3 0.84 -11.52 0.88
N ALA A 4 1.89 -11.43 0.07
CA ALA A 4 2.64 -12.60 -0.38
C ALA A 4 3.51 -13.22 0.73
N GLY A 5 3.98 -12.40 1.68
CA GLY A 5 4.68 -12.85 2.89
C GLY A 5 3.74 -13.52 3.92
N LEU A 6 2.44 -13.24 3.87
CA LEU A 6 1.45 -13.74 4.82
C LEU A 6 0.88 -15.12 4.48
N ALA A 7 1.11 -15.62 3.27
CA ALA A 7 0.70 -16.98 2.88
C ALA A 7 1.64 -18.09 3.42
N GLY A 8 2.85 -17.73 3.87
CA GLY A 8 3.81 -18.63 4.52
C GLY A 8 3.55 -18.94 6.01
N PRO A 9 3.21 -17.95 6.87
CA PRO A 9 3.06 -18.18 8.32
C PRO A 9 1.78 -18.94 8.71
N GLY A 10 0.85 -19.20 7.79
CA GLY A 10 -0.38 -19.94 8.06
C GLY A 10 -0.17 -21.36 8.62
N ALA A 11 0.89 -22.04 8.17
CA ALA A 11 1.26 -23.34 8.70
C ALA A 11 1.94 -23.27 10.09
N ALA A 12 2.71 -22.21 10.37
CA ALA A 12 3.39 -22.00 11.65
C ALA A 12 2.43 -21.58 12.78
N LEU A 13 1.40 -20.81 12.44
CA LEU A 13 0.36 -20.39 13.38
C LEU A 13 -0.56 -21.56 13.81
N ALA A 14 -0.66 -22.63 13.02
CA ALA A 14 -1.68 -23.68 13.18
C ALA A 14 -1.37 -24.71 14.28
N GLN A 15 -0.15 -24.73 14.79
CA GLN A 15 0.34 -25.79 15.69
C GLN A 15 0.83 -25.29 17.06
N THR A 16 0.57 -24.02 17.39
CA THR A 16 1.24 -23.39 18.54
C THR A 16 0.31 -23.18 19.74
N THR A 17 0.79 -23.62 20.89
CA THR A 17 0.31 -23.19 22.21
C THR A 17 0.59 -21.69 22.41
N PRO A 18 -0.27 -20.95 23.15
CA PRO A 18 0.04 -19.58 23.58
C PRO A 18 1.34 -19.61 24.40
N GLY A 19 2.43 -18.99 23.93
CA GLY A 19 3.78 -19.19 24.48
C GLY A 19 4.88 -19.26 23.41
N GLU A 20 4.69 -20.14 22.43
CA GLU A 20 5.72 -20.50 21.43
C GLU A 20 5.33 -20.05 20.01
N ALA A 21 4.13 -19.48 19.87
CA ALA A 21 3.58 -19.02 18.60
C ALA A 21 4.40 -17.89 17.99
N CYS A 22 4.77 -16.88 18.77
CA CYS A 22 5.35 -15.66 18.23
C CYS A 22 6.74 -15.87 17.60
N ALA A 23 7.59 -16.66 18.25
CA ALA A 23 8.91 -16.98 17.72
C ALA A 23 8.81 -17.78 16.41
N GLN A 24 7.93 -18.78 16.34
CA GLN A 24 7.74 -19.59 15.13
C GLN A 24 7.19 -18.78 13.97
N VAL A 25 6.22 -17.90 14.24
CA VAL A 25 5.64 -17.00 13.22
C VAL A 25 6.70 -16.03 12.71
N TRP A 26 7.48 -15.46 13.61
CA TRP A 26 8.58 -14.59 13.24
C TRP A 26 9.63 -15.31 12.40
N SER A 27 10.04 -16.53 12.79
CA SER A 27 10.94 -17.35 11.99
C SER A 27 10.38 -17.68 10.61
N ALA A 28 9.08 -17.95 10.50
CA ALA A 28 8.42 -18.18 9.21
C ALA A 28 8.39 -16.92 8.33
N LEU A 29 8.20 -15.74 8.94
CA LEU A 29 8.28 -14.45 8.23
C LEU A 29 9.70 -14.18 7.72
N ILE A 30 10.73 -14.44 8.54
CA ILE A 30 12.14 -14.35 8.13
C ILE A 30 12.42 -15.32 6.98
N ALA A 31 12.00 -16.59 7.09
CA ALA A 31 12.22 -17.60 6.06
C ALA A 31 11.49 -17.29 4.74
N GLY A 32 10.44 -16.47 4.79
CA GLY A 32 9.71 -15.98 3.62
C GLY A 32 10.25 -14.69 3.02
N SER A 33 11.34 -14.12 3.57
CA SER A 33 11.92 -12.89 3.05
C SER A 33 12.46 -13.08 1.63
N PRO A 34 12.49 -12.03 0.80
CA PRO A 34 13.15 -12.09 -0.50
C PRO A 34 14.64 -12.44 -0.34
N ASP A 35 15.18 -13.17 -1.32
CA ASP A 35 16.60 -13.55 -1.33
C ASP A 35 17.50 -12.32 -1.10
N GLY A 36 18.43 -12.46 -0.16
CA GLY A 36 19.39 -11.42 0.20
C GLY A 36 18.90 -10.42 1.25
N VAL A 37 17.61 -10.38 1.62
CA VAL A 37 17.12 -9.49 2.69
C VAL A 37 17.20 -10.19 4.04
N ALA A 38 18.10 -9.72 4.90
CA ALA A 38 18.20 -10.19 6.28
C ALA A 38 17.22 -9.40 7.16
N ILE A 39 16.39 -10.11 7.91
CA ILE A 39 15.44 -9.51 8.85
C ILE A 39 15.86 -9.92 10.26
N SER A 40 16.06 -8.95 11.14
CA SER A 40 16.38 -9.17 12.56
C SER A 40 15.39 -8.44 13.47
N GLY A 41 15.31 -8.85 14.72
CA GLY A 41 14.43 -8.25 15.73
C GLY A 41 14.29 -9.13 16.97
N GLU A 42 13.95 -8.51 18.09
CA GLU A 42 13.75 -9.18 19.38
C GLU A 42 12.27 -9.51 19.55
N VAL A 43 11.93 -10.80 19.56
CA VAL A 43 10.54 -11.28 19.66
C VAL A 43 10.16 -11.50 21.12
N GLU A 44 9.01 -10.95 21.51
CA GLU A 44 8.38 -11.17 22.80
C GLU A 44 6.89 -11.46 22.63
N GLU A 45 6.32 -12.17 23.60
CA GLU A 45 4.88 -12.35 23.67
C GLU A 45 4.20 -11.17 24.35
N GLY A 46 3.21 -10.60 23.66
CA GLY A 46 2.36 -9.55 24.17
C GLY A 46 1.09 -10.08 24.82
N LYS A 47 0.46 -9.24 25.65
CA LYS A 47 -0.85 -9.56 26.24
C LYS A 47 -1.93 -9.65 25.14
N GLY A 48 -2.88 -10.56 25.32
CA GLY A 48 -4.06 -10.66 24.46
C GLY A 48 -3.80 -11.28 23.08
N GLY A 49 -2.79 -12.15 22.95
CA GLY A 49 -2.49 -12.85 21.70
C GLY A 49 -1.72 -12.00 20.67
N TRP A 50 -1.11 -10.90 21.11
CA TRP A 50 -0.21 -10.11 20.28
C TRP A 50 1.20 -10.68 20.33
N CYS A 51 1.87 -10.71 19.19
CA CYS A 51 3.31 -10.86 19.09
C CYS A 51 3.91 -9.48 18.94
N ILE A 52 5.01 -9.21 19.66
CA ILE A 52 5.72 -7.93 19.61
C ILE A 52 7.15 -8.24 19.18
N VAL A 53 7.65 -7.48 18.21
CA VAL A 53 9.03 -7.56 17.73
C VAL A 53 9.64 -6.16 17.85
N ARG A 54 10.70 -6.05 18.64
CA ARG A 54 11.39 -4.78 18.89
C ARG A 54 12.64 -4.67 18.02
N ASN A 55 13.00 -3.43 17.69
CA ASN A 55 14.23 -3.10 16.98
C ASN A 55 14.38 -3.89 15.67
N VAL A 56 13.29 -3.94 14.88
CA VAL A 56 13.31 -4.69 13.62
C VAL A 56 14.17 -3.95 12.60
N VAL A 57 15.08 -4.67 11.96
CA VAL A 57 15.92 -4.15 10.87
C VAL A 57 15.75 -5.05 9.65
N LEU A 58 15.52 -4.43 8.50
CA LEU A 58 15.40 -5.10 7.20
C LEU A 58 16.63 -4.77 6.36
N ASP A 59 17.73 -5.46 6.63
CA ASP A 59 19.01 -5.23 5.96
C ASP A 59 18.97 -5.79 4.53
N SER A 60 18.82 -4.89 3.56
CA SER A 60 18.87 -5.19 2.14
C SER A 60 20.25 -4.87 1.56
N PRO A 61 20.87 -5.76 0.76
CA PRO A 61 22.17 -5.54 0.15
C PRO A 61 22.12 -4.48 -0.96
N ALA A 62 20.92 -4.06 -1.39
CA ALA A 62 20.77 -3.08 -2.45
C ALA A 62 21.36 -1.72 -2.06
N ARG A 63 22.14 -1.14 -2.98
CA ARG A 63 22.69 0.21 -2.79
C ARG A 63 21.63 1.26 -3.06
N TYR A 64 21.61 2.31 -2.25
CA TYR A 64 20.65 3.41 -2.35
C TYR A 64 19.18 3.00 -2.21
N SER A 65 18.93 1.80 -1.66
CA SER A 65 17.59 1.43 -1.21
C SER A 65 17.38 1.95 0.21
N PRO A 66 16.13 2.28 0.57
CA PRO A 66 15.75 2.41 1.97
C PRO A 66 16.11 1.15 2.75
N ASP A 67 16.63 1.31 3.96
CA ASP A 67 16.89 0.26 4.95
C ASP A 67 15.86 0.41 6.08
N PRO A 68 14.71 -0.29 6.02
CA PRO A 68 13.63 -0.08 6.97
C PRO A 68 14.02 -0.48 8.40
N HIS A 69 13.94 0.48 9.32
CA HIS A 69 14.13 0.26 10.75
C HIS A 69 12.79 0.50 11.45
N ILE A 70 12.35 -0.44 12.28
CA ILE A 70 11.08 -0.34 13.01
C ILE A 70 11.38 -0.49 14.50
N ARG A 71 10.99 0.50 15.29
CA ARG A 71 11.13 0.45 16.75
C ARG A 71 10.30 -0.69 17.35
N GLU A 72 9.03 -0.77 16.98
CA GLU A 72 8.13 -1.80 17.48
C GLU A 72 7.16 -2.24 16.37
N LEU A 73 7.16 -3.54 16.09
CA LEU A 73 6.19 -4.22 15.24
C LEU A 73 5.31 -5.08 16.14
N ARG A 74 4.00 -4.86 16.10
CA ARG A 74 3.01 -5.70 16.77
C ARG A 74 2.18 -6.39 15.72
N PHE A 75 1.94 -7.68 15.87
CA PHE A 75 1.00 -8.39 15.02
C PHE A 75 0.17 -9.39 15.81
N ALA A 76 -1.07 -9.56 15.36
CA ALA A 76 -1.99 -10.56 15.88
C ALA A 76 -2.84 -11.07 14.72
N GLY A 77 -3.31 -12.30 14.81
CA GLY A 77 -4.16 -12.87 13.77
C GLY A 77 -4.92 -14.07 14.28
N ARG A 78 -5.98 -14.41 13.56
CA ARG A 78 -6.72 -15.64 13.76
C ARG A 78 -6.58 -16.48 12.51
N LEU A 79 -6.21 -17.73 12.70
CA LEU A 79 -6.29 -18.71 11.62
C LEU A 79 -7.69 -19.27 11.53
N GLY A 80 -8.10 -19.60 10.31
CA GLY A 80 -9.25 -20.45 10.07
C GLY A 80 -8.98 -21.89 10.50
N GLU A 81 -10.06 -22.64 10.72
CA GLU A 81 -9.97 -24.07 11.02
C GLU A 81 -9.21 -24.80 9.91
N ALA A 82 -8.32 -25.71 10.31
CA ALA A 82 -7.64 -26.58 9.37
C ALA A 82 -8.68 -27.48 8.69
N VAL A 83 -8.68 -27.51 7.36
CA VAL A 83 -9.54 -28.43 6.60
C VAL A 83 -9.11 -29.85 6.95
N PRO A 84 -9.96 -30.74 7.50
CA PRO A 84 -9.53 -32.09 7.84
C PRO A 84 -9.18 -32.91 6.59
N GLY A 85 -8.06 -33.62 6.62
CA GLY A 85 -7.64 -34.57 5.58
C GLY A 85 -6.13 -34.54 5.25
N PRO A 86 -5.62 -35.50 4.47
CA PRO A 86 -4.19 -35.57 4.12
C PRO A 86 -3.69 -34.37 3.29
N ALA A 87 -4.59 -33.61 2.68
CA ALA A 87 -4.28 -32.36 1.97
C ALA A 87 -4.01 -31.16 2.92
N ALA A 88 -4.42 -31.26 4.19
CA ALA A 88 -4.30 -30.20 5.20
C ALA A 88 -2.84 -29.87 5.53
N ALA A 89 -2.00 -30.90 5.64
CA ALA A 89 -0.59 -30.77 5.96
C ALA A 89 0.21 -30.04 4.87
N ALA A 90 -0.27 -30.07 3.62
CA ALA A 90 0.37 -29.41 2.49
C ALA A 90 -0.15 -27.98 2.24
N GLN A 91 -1.36 -27.66 2.70
CA GLN A 91 -2.03 -26.38 2.41
C GLN A 91 -1.85 -25.34 3.52
N GLY A 92 -1.61 -25.76 4.77
CA GLY A 92 -1.50 -24.85 5.91
C GLY A 92 -2.86 -24.25 6.31
N SER A 93 -2.95 -23.69 7.52
CA SER A 93 -4.16 -22.97 7.92
C SER A 93 -4.13 -21.58 7.30
N ALA A 94 -5.22 -21.17 6.67
CA ALA A 94 -5.30 -19.85 6.09
C ALA A 94 -5.65 -18.81 7.16
N LEU A 95 -5.30 -17.56 6.90
CA LEU A 95 -5.50 -16.45 7.81
C LEU A 95 -6.91 -15.87 7.66
N ASP A 96 -7.73 -15.96 8.70
CA ASP A 96 -9.09 -15.39 8.74
C ASP A 96 -9.05 -13.91 9.11
N SER A 97 -8.13 -13.50 9.99
CA SER A 97 -7.95 -12.10 10.33
C SER A 97 -6.49 -11.77 10.64
N LEU A 98 -6.12 -10.53 10.35
CA LEU A 98 -4.78 -10.01 10.56
C LEU A 98 -4.83 -8.59 11.08
N GLN A 99 -4.03 -8.33 12.11
CA GLN A 99 -3.76 -7.00 12.63
C GLN A 99 -2.25 -6.80 12.67
N ILE A 100 -1.79 -5.66 12.18
CA ILE A 100 -0.39 -5.23 12.21
C ILE A 100 -0.36 -3.78 12.69
N GLU A 101 0.48 -3.51 13.69
CA GLU A 101 0.83 -2.16 14.11
C GLU A 101 2.34 -1.99 14.00
N ILE A 102 2.76 -0.91 13.35
CA ILE A 102 4.14 -0.51 13.23
C ILE A 102 4.26 0.85 13.89
N ASP A 103 5.20 0.97 14.81
CA ASP A 103 5.53 2.20 15.48
C ASP A 103 7.03 2.50 15.32
N GLY A 104 7.35 3.76 15.03
CA GLY A 104 8.72 4.21 14.83
C GLY A 104 9.39 3.65 13.57
N LEU A 105 8.65 3.53 12.46
CA LEU A 105 9.25 3.17 11.16
C LEU A 105 10.08 4.33 10.63
N THR A 106 11.35 4.08 10.33
CA THR A 106 12.23 5.00 9.63
C THR A 106 12.81 4.30 8.39
N LEU A 107 13.18 5.10 7.39
CA LEU A 107 13.66 4.63 6.09
C LEU A 107 14.99 5.30 5.74
N PRO A 108 16.06 5.14 6.54
CA PRO A 108 17.37 5.64 6.17
C PRO A 108 17.84 5.07 4.83
N VAL A 109 18.55 5.89 4.06
CA VAL A 109 19.20 5.43 2.82
C VAL A 109 20.55 4.82 3.19
N ARG A 110 20.84 3.64 2.65
CA ARG A 110 22.14 2.99 2.84
C ARG A 110 23.14 3.39 1.76
N THR A 111 24.36 3.68 2.19
CA THR A 111 25.53 4.02 1.36
C THR A 111 26.70 3.09 1.69
N ASP A 112 27.81 3.21 0.94
CA ASP A 112 29.02 2.43 1.17
C ASP A 112 29.91 3.04 2.29
N ASP A 113 29.55 4.19 2.87
CA ASP A 113 30.29 4.86 3.94
C ASP A 113 29.56 4.73 5.30
N PRO A 114 30.15 4.04 6.31
CA PRO A 114 29.55 3.89 7.63
C PRO A 114 29.26 5.21 8.35
N ALA A 115 30.09 6.25 8.16
CA ALA A 115 29.87 7.54 8.81
C ALA A 115 28.62 8.23 8.23
N THR A 116 28.49 8.24 6.90
CA THR A 116 27.28 8.73 6.21
C THR A 116 26.05 7.93 6.62
N ASN A 117 26.14 6.59 6.72
CA ASN A 117 25.02 5.75 7.15
C ASN A 117 24.55 6.10 8.57
N TYR A 118 25.48 6.31 9.51
CA TYR A 118 25.15 6.74 10.86
C TYR A 118 24.40 8.09 10.87
N LEU A 119 24.88 9.07 10.09
CA LEU A 119 24.23 10.38 9.99
C LEU A 119 22.83 10.29 9.37
N LEU A 120 22.66 9.53 8.29
CA LEU A 120 21.37 9.33 7.63
C LEU A 120 20.37 8.60 8.53
N ALA A 121 20.84 7.60 9.30
CA ALA A 121 20.03 6.92 10.31
C ALA A 121 19.59 7.88 11.43
N ALA A 122 20.51 8.70 11.96
CA ALA A 122 20.19 9.70 12.97
C ALA A 122 19.19 10.75 12.46
N GLN A 123 19.33 11.19 11.21
CA GLN A 123 18.39 12.11 10.58
C GLN A 123 17.01 11.48 10.40
N ALA A 124 16.93 10.21 9.98
CA ALA A 124 15.66 9.54 9.77
C ALA A 124 14.82 9.41 11.07
N GLN A 125 15.46 9.41 12.25
CA GLN A 125 14.78 9.35 13.54
C GLN A 125 13.91 10.59 13.87
N VAL A 126 14.13 11.73 13.20
CA VAL A 126 13.31 12.93 13.44
C VAL A 126 11.95 12.87 12.74
N SER A 127 11.73 11.86 11.89
CA SER A 127 10.51 11.70 11.08
C SER A 127 10.00 10.26 11.11
N PRO A 128 9.71 9.70 12.31
CA PRO A 128 9.19 8.35 12.40
C PRO A 128 7.77 8.28 11.82
N MET A 129 7.49 7.16 11.15
CA MET A 129 6.16 6.82 10.66
C MET A 129 5.52 5.80 11.58
N SER A 130 4.18 5.75 11.57
CA SER A 130 3.43 4.66 12.19
C SER A 130 2.38 4.14 11.24
N MET A 131 2.13 2.84 11.28
CA MET A 131 1.15 2.17 10.43
C MET A 131 0.25 1.29 11.28
N ARG A 132 -1.05 1.29 11.00
CA ARG A 132 -2.00 0.30 11.50
C ARG A 132 -2.70 -0.33 10.33
N PHE A 133 -2.72 -1.65 10.30
CA PHE A 133 -3.38 -2.45 9.29
C PHE A 133 -4.26 -3.51 9.95
N GLN A 134 -5.49 -3.65 9.47
CA GLN A 134 -6.43 -4.66 9.90
C GLN A 134 -7.19 -5.18 8.68
N ALA A 135 -7.22 -6.49 8.53
CA ALA A 135 -7.98 -7.16 7.49
C ALA A 135 -8.64 -8.45 7.98
N ASP A 136 -9.79 -8.75 7.40
CA ASP A 136 -10.54 -9.99 7.60
C ASP A 136 -10.73 -10.67 6.25
N TRP A 137 -10.55 -11.98 6.20
CA TRP A 137 -10.77 -12.80 5.01
C TRP A 137 -11.90 -13.78 5.24
N ASP A 138 -12.93 -13.66 4.40
CA ASP A 138 -14.03 -14.62 4.30
C ASP A 138 -13.66 -15.64 3.23
N ARG A 139 -13.32 -16.85 3.68
CA ARG A 139 -12.91 -17.96 2.81
C ARG A 139 -14.03 -18.40 1.88
N ASP A 140 -15.25 -18.52 2.41
CA ASP A 140 -16.39 -19.06 1.67
C ASP A 140 -16.83 -18.09 0.57
N ALA A 141 -16.81 -16.80 0.87
CA ALA A 141 -17.07 -15.75 -0.11
C ALA A 141 -15.84 -15.38 -0.97
N ARG A 142 -14.65 -15.92 -0.65
CA ARG A 142 -13.34 -15.54 -1.23
C ARG A 142 -13.15 -14.02 -1.25
N ARG A 143 -13.43 -13.39 -0.12
CA ARG A 143 -13.51 -11.93 0.03
C ARG A 143 -12.57 -11.44 1.11
N LEU A 144 -11.67 -10.54 0.76
CA LEU A 144 -10.80 -9.82 1.68
C LEU A 144 -11.38 -8.45 1.99
N LYS A 145 -11.60 -8.16 3.26
CA LYS A 145 -12.01 -6.85 3.76
C LYS A 145 -10.84 -6.19 4.47
N ILE A 146 -10.31 -5.11 3.91
CA ILE A 146 -9.40 -4.21 4.61
C ILE A 146 -10.26 -3.30 5.49
N VAL A 147 -10.34 -3.63 6.77
CA VAL A 147 -11.11 -2.87 7.78
C VAL A 147 -10.44 -1.53 8.07
N ARG A 148 -9.10 -1.54 8.09
CA ARG A 148 -8.30 -0.35 8.33
C ARG A 148 -6.93 -0.50 7.70
N PHE A 149 -6.52 0.50 6.96
CA PHE A 149 -5.12 0.85 6.74
C PHE A 149 -4.98 2.31 7.13
N ASP A 150 -3.95 2.63 7.90
CA ASP A 150 -3.75 3.95 8.48
C ASP A 150 -2.25 4.18 8.65
N LEU A 151 -1.66 4.98 7.77
CA LEU A 151 -0.26 5.36 7.77
C LEU A 151 -0.16 6.82 8.16
N ALA A 152 0.42 7.10 9.33
CA ALA A 152 0.78 8.45 9.73
C ALA A 152 2.24 8.70 9.37
N LEU A 153 2.46 9.78 8.63
CA LEU A 153 3.78 10.27 8.25
C LEU A 153 4.10 11.56 9.01
N TRP A 154 5.34 12.02 8.87
CA TRP A 154 5.77 13.29 9.47
C TRP A 154 4.93 14.48 8.97
N GLY A 155 4.77 15.51 9.80
CA GLY A 155 4.14 16.78 9.41
C GLY A 155 2.62 16.73 9.26
N GLU A 156 1.90 15.97 10.08
CA GLU A 156 0.43 15.76 10.01
C GLU A 156 -0.07 15.08 8.72
N ASN A 157 0.86 14.56 7.91
CA ASN A 157 0.54 13.78 6.72
C ASN A 157 -0.04 12.41 7.11
N ARG A 158 -1.11 11.97 6.43
CA ARG A 158 -1.78 10.71 6.76
C ARG A 158 -2.43 10.08 5.54
N ILE A 159 -2.34 8.76 5.44
CA ILE A 159 -3.05 7.97 4.43
C ILE A 159 -3.93 6.96 5.16
N THR A 160 -5.23 6.95 4.86
CA THR A 160 -6.16 5.94 5.38
C THR A 160 -6.87 5.23 4.24
N LEU A 161 -7.09 3.93 4.36
CA LEU A 161 -7.77 3.12 3.36
C LEU A 161 -8.69 2.10 4.03
N ARG A 162 -9.86 1.90 3.45
CA ARG A 162 -10.74 0.76 3.66
C ARG A 162 -11.08 0.16 2.31
N ALA A 163 -11.20 -1.16 2.22
CA ALA A 163 -11.53 -1.80 0.96
C ALA A 163 -12.25 -3.14 1.14
N VAL A 164 -13.02 -3.51 0.14
CA VAL A 164 -13.61 -4.84 -0.03
C VAL A 164 -13.16 -5.39 -1.38
N ILE A 165 -12.53 -6.56 -1.35
CA ILE A 165 -11.87 -7.17 -2.50
C ILE A 165 -12.39 -8.61 -2.65
N ASP A 166 -13.03 -8.89 -3.78
CA ASP A 166 -13.49 -10.23 -4.15
C ASP A 166 -12.40 -11.00 -4.91
N ASN A 167 -12.63 -12.31 -5.07
CA ASN A 167 -11.75 -13.26 -5.76
C ASN A 167 -10.35 -13.35 -5.13
N VAL A 168 -10.27 -13.15 -3.82
CA VAL A 168 -9.02 -13.30 -3.06
C VAL A 168 -9.00 -14.67 -2.41
N ASP A 169 -7.95 -15.43 -2.71
CA ASP A 169 -7.73 -16.75 -2.13
C ASP A 169 -6.40 -16.77 -1.37
N LEU A 170 -6.48 -16.79 -0.04
CA LEU A 170 -5.33 -16.82 0.85
C LEU A 170 -5.06 -18.23 1.40
N SER A 171 -5.67 -19.26 0.79
CA SER A 171 -5.57 -20.64 1.28
C SER A 171 -4.19 -21.25 1.17
N SER A 172 -3.35 -20.75 0.26
CA SER A 172 -1.97 -21.21 0.04
C SER A 172 -1.16 -20.15 -0.71
N LYS A 173 0.18 -20.27 -0.71
CA LYS A 173 1.06 -19.36 -1.48
C LYS A 173 0.70 -19.33 -2.97
N SER A 174 0.45 -20.48 -3.59
CA SER A 174 0.07 -20.57 -5.01
C SER A 174 -1.30 -19.97 -5.27
N ALA A 175 -2.28 -20.20 -4.39
CA ALA A 175 -3.60 -19.58 -4.51
C ALA A 175 -3.52 -18.05 -4.37
N THR A 176 -2.73 -17.56 -3.41
CA THR A 176 -2.46 -16.11 -3.25
C THR A 176 -1.83 -15.52 -4.50
N GLN A 177 -0.83 -16.20 -5.08
CA GLN A 177 -0.19 -15.75 -6.33
C GLN A 177 -1.19 -15.69 -7.50
N MET A 178 -2.08 -16.68 -7.62
CA MET A 178 -3.15 -16.66 -8.63
C MET A 178 -4.18 -15.57 -8.35
N ALA A 179 -4.51 -15.30 -7.10
CA ALA A 179 -5.45 -14.24 -6.72
C ALA A 179 -4.95 -12.85 -7.14
N LEU A 180 -3.63 -12.62 -7.16
CA LEU A 180 -3.04 -11.34 -7.61
C LEU A 180 -3.37 -10.99 -9.07
N THR A 181 -3.74 -11.96 -9.91
CA THR A 181 -4.10 -11.71 -11.32
C THR A 181 -5.62 -11.60 -11.54
N GLY A 182 -6.43 -11.99 -10.55
CA GLY A 182 -7.89 -12.10 -10.67
C GLY A 182 -8.70 -11.33 -9.63
N PHE A 183 -8.06 -10.64 -8.68
CA PHE A 183 -8.76 -9.90 -7.64
C PHE A 183 -9.66 -8.79 -8.21
N ALA A 184 -10.70 -8.45 -7.47
CA ALA A 184 -11.72 -7.49 -7.89
C ALA A 184 -12.07 -6.56 -6.73
N ILE A 185 -11.57 -5.32 -6.76
CA ILE A 185 -11.93 -4.29 -5.76
C ILE A 185 -13.38 -3.88 -6.00
N ARG A 186 -14.26 -4.18 -5.04
CA ARG A 186 -15.68 -3.80 -5.05
C ARG A 186 -15.88 -2.42 -4.52
N GLU A 187 -15.22 -2.14 -3.41
CA GLU A 187 -15.35 -0.89 -2.68
C GLU A 187 -13.97 -0.50 -2.18
N ALA A 188 -13.63 0.77 -2.29
CA ALA A 188 -12.48 1.33 -1.62
C ALA A 188 -12.76 2.78 -1.21
N ASP A 189 -12.38 3.13 0.02
CA ASP A 189 -12.42 4.48 0.54
C ASP A 189 -11.00 4.85 0.95
N LEU A 190 -10.39 5.79 0.23
CA LEU A 190 -9.05 6.30 0.45
C LEU A 190 -9.16 7.76 0.90
N ALA A 191 -8.45 8.13 1.96
CA ALA A 191 -8.24 9.52 2.32
C ALA A 191 -6.75 9.81 2.50
N ILE A 192 -6.27 10.87 1.86
CA ILE A 192 -4.89 11.33 1.92
C ILE A 192 -4.91 12.77 2.44
N THR A 193 -4.41 12.97 3.65
CA THR A 193 -4.12 14.30 4.19
C THR A 193 -2.68 14.65 3.85
N THR A 194 -2.48 15.73 3.09
CA THR A 194 -1.18 16.24 2.65
C THR A 194 -0.89 17.62 3.24
N ARG A 195 0.33 17.77 3.73
CA ARG A 195 0.96 18.96 4.31
C ARG A 195 2.44 19.00 3.88
N GLY A 196 2.73 18.57 2.65
CA GLY A 196 4.09 18.31 2.18
C GLY A 196 4.32 16.90 1.63
N LEU A 197 3.29 16.05 1.54
CA LEU A 197 3.44 14.66 1.09
C LEU A 197 3.83 14.63 -0.39
N PHE A 198 3.17 15.45 -1.21
CA PHE A 198 3.46 15.52 -2.64
C PHE A 198 4.90 15.97 -2.88
N GLU A 199 5.34 17.01 -2.19
CA GLU A 199 6.67 17.61 -2.28
C GLU A 199 7.76 16.64 -1.83
N SER A 200 7.49 15.87 -0.78
CA SER A 200 8.47 14.94 -0.20
C SER A 200 8.59 13.62 -0.96
N TYR A 201 7.48 13.10 -1.51
CA TYR A 201 7.43 11.74 -2.04
C TYR A 201 7.10 11.66 -3.54
N VAL A 202 6.27 12.57 -4.06
CA VAL A 202 5.81 12.50 -5.46
C VAL A 202 6.67 13.36 -6.37
N LEU A 203 6.95 14.59 -5.98
CA LEU A 203 7.69 15.56 -6.78
C LEU A 203 9.10 15.06 -7.20
N PRO A 204 9.90 14.39 -6.34
CA PRO A 204 11.19 13.84 -6.76
C PRO A 204 11.07 12.81 -7.90
N SER A 205 9.99 12.02 -7.92
CA SER A 205 9.73 11.05 -8.99
C SER A 205 9.39 11.70 -10.33
N LEU A 206 8.97 12.96 -10.31
CA LEU A 206 8.64 13.73 -11.50
C LEU A 206 9.85 14.47 -12.09
N ILE A 207 11.01 14.48 -11.43
CA ILE A 207 12.21 15.18 -11.91
C ILE A 207 12.58 14.77 -13.34
N SER A 208 12.45 13.49 -13.67
CA SER A 208 12.78 12.98 -15.01
C SER A 208 11.79 13.42 -16.10
N ARG A 209 10.69 14.08 -15.76
CA ARG A 209 9.72 14.64 -16.71
C ARG A 209 10.10 16.04 -17.18
N PHE A 210 11.05 16.68 -16.51
CA PHE A 210 11.54 18.01 -16.87
C PHE A 210 12.81 17.87 -17.69
N ASP A 211 12.84 18.52 -18.85
CA ASP A 211 14.03 18.60 -19.69
C ASP A 211 14.80 19.89 -19.35
N PRO A 212 15.99 19.80 -18.72
CA PRO A 212 16.78 20.98 -18.38
C PRO A 212 17.30 21.72 -19.64
N ASN A 213 17.25 21.09 -20.81
CA ASN A 213 17.75 21.64 -22.07
C ASN A 213 16.65 22.16 -23.00
N ALA A 214 15.38 22.14 -22.57
CA ALA A 214 14.23 22.53 -23.39
C ALA A 214 14.21 24.02 -23.80
N GLY A 215 15.15 24.84 -23.29
CA GLY A 215 15.19 26.30 -23.54
C GLY A 215 14.06 27.08 -22.84
N THR A 216 13.20 26.39 -22.08
CA THR A 216 12.12 26.97 -21.26
C THR A 216 12.35 26.69 -19.78
N SER A 217 11.89 27.57 -18.90
CA SER A 217 12.02 27.36 -17.45
C SER A 217 11.25 26.12 -16.99
N VAL A 218 11.65 25.57 -15.83
CA VAL A 218 10.98 24.40 -15.23
C VAL A 218 9.54 24.72 -14.86
N GLU A 219 9.27 25.96 -14.45
CA GLU A 219 7.92 26.44 -14.14
C GLU A 219 7.01 26.40 -15.37
N ALA A 220 7.53 26.80 -16.54
CA ALA A 220 6.76 26.72 -17.80
C ALA A 220 6.46 25.26 -18.18
N GLN A 221 7.43 24.35 -18.01
CA GLN A 221 7.22 22.92 -18.23
C GLN A 221 6.21 22.33 -17.25
N ALA A 222 6.25 22.75 -15.98
CA ALA A 222 5.30 22.33 -14.96
C ALA A 222 3.87 22.80 -15.29
N GLU A 223 3.71 24.01 -15.83
CA GLU A 223 2.42 24.51 -16.30
C GLU A 223 1.85 23.66 -17.44
N VAL A 224 2.68 23.29 -18.41
CA VAL A 224 2.26 22.40 -19.52
C VAL A 224 1.78 21.06 -18.99
N LEU A 225 2.49 20.48 -18.01
CA LEU A 225 2.08 19.23 -17.37
C LEU A 225 0.76 19.39 -16.58
N ARG A 226 0.60 20.52 -15.86
CA ARG A 226 -0.62 20.81 -15.12
C ARG A 226 -1.82 20.97 -16.06
N GLN A 227 -1.66 21.73 -17.15
CA GLN A 227 -2.72 21.91 -18.13
C GLN A 227 -3.08 20.58 -18.81
N SER A 228 -2.09 19.77 -19.18
CA SER A 228 -2.33 18.42 -19.73
C SER A 228 -3.11 17.53 -18.76
N ALA A 229 -2.83 17.62 -17.46
CA ALA A 229 -3.57 16.89 -16.43
C ALA A 229 -5.01 17.42 -16.27
N LEU A 230 -5.23 18.73 -16.33
CA LEU A 230 -6.57 19.33 -16.30
C LEU A 230 -7.41 18.89 -17.51
N ASP A 231 -6.82 18.86 -18.70
CA ASP A 231 -7.48 18.39 -19.92
C ASP A 231 -7.84 16.90 -19.81
N ALA A 232 -6.94 16.08 -19.24
CA ALA A 232 -7.21 14.68 -18.98
C ALA A 232 -8.37 14.47 -17.98
N VAL A 233 -8.45 15.29 -16.93
CA VAL A 233 -9.57 15.25 -15.97
C VAL A 233 -10.89 15.65 -16.63
N ALA A 234 -10.89 16.67 -17.48
CA ALA A 234 -12.08 17.09 -18.22
C ALA A 234 -12.62 15.96 -19.11
N ALA A 235 -11.70 15.22 -19.74
CA ALA A 235 -12.00 14.11 -20.64
C ALA A 235 -12.44 12.80 -19.94
N LEU A 236 -12.39 12.72 -18.61
CA LEU A 236 -12.86 11.52 -17.89
C LEU A 236 -14.33 11.21 -18.21
N PRO A 237 -14.75 9.93 -18.28
CA PRO A 237 -16.12 9.59 -18.60
C PRO A 237 -17.09 9.98 -17.47
N GLU A 238 -18.11 10.76 -17.79
CA GLU A 238 -19.12 11.22 -16.81
C GLU A 238 -19.84 10.10 -16.04
N PRO A 239 -20.18 8.94 -16.65
CA PRO A 239 -20.81 7.85 -15.91
C PRO A 239 -19.97 7.33 -14.74
N ALA A 240 -18.63 7.41 -14.85
CA ALA A 240 -17.73 6.96 -13.80
C ALA A 240 -17.28 8.11 -12.88
N PHE A 241 -17.17 9.33 -13.41
CA PHE A 241 -16.70 10.51 -12.68
C PHE A 241 -17.73 11.63 -12.79
N ALA A 242 -18.49 11.83 -11.71
CA ALA A 242 -19.47 12.90 -11.62
C ALA A 242 -18.79 14.29 -11.78
N PRO A 243 -19.53 15.31 -12.26
CA PRO A 243 -18.99 16.67 -12.44
C PRO A 243 -18.28 17.22 -11.19
N ASP A 244 -18.85 17.01 -10.00
CA ASP A 244 -18.26 17.47 -8.73
C ASP A 244 -16.91 16.80 -8.45
N SER A 245 -16.76 15.51 -8.79
CA SER A 245 -15.49 14.78 -8.64
C SER A 245 -14.43 15.27 -9.61
N LYS A 246 -14.81 15.61 -10.85
CA LYS A 246 -13.89 16.25 -11.81
C LYS A 246 -13.48 17.65 -11.34
N ALA A 247 -14.41 18.41 -10.77
CA ALA A 247 -14.14 19.74 -10.23
C ALA A 247 -13.13 19.66 -9.07
N ALA A 248 -13.36 18.75 -8.10
CA ALA A 248 -12.44 18.50 -6.98
C ALA A 248 -11.03 18.09 -7.45
N LEU A 249 -10.92 17.18 -8.42
CA LEU A 249 -9.64 16.85 -9.04
C LEU A 249 -8.97 18.06 -9.68
N GLY A 250 -9.74 18.87 -10.40
CA GLY A 250 -9.25 20.10 -11.02
C GLY A 250 -8.73 21.11 -9.98
N GLU A 251 -9.38 21.22 -8.81
CA GLU A 251 -8.89 22.06 -7.72
C GLU A 251 -7.58 21.54 -7.13
N LEU A 252 -7.48 20.23 -6.85
CA LEU A 252 -6.24 19.60 -6.40
C LEU A 252 -5.09 19.87 -7.39
N LEU A 253 -5.33 19.70 -8.70
CA LEU A 253 -4.32 19.95 -9.74
C LEU A 253 -3.86 21.40 -9.77
N ARG A 254 -4.75 22.36 -9.52
CA ARG A 254 -4.40 23.79 -9.42
C ARG A 254 -3.57 24.11 -8.18
N ASP A 255 -3.68 23.32 -7.12
CA ASP A 255 -2.87 23.48 -5.91
C ASP A 255 -1.45 22.91 -6.05
N LEU A 256 -1.17 22.17 -7.13
CA LEU A 256 0.19 21.72 -7.43
C LEU A 256 1.12 22.90 -7.75
N PRO A 257 2.39 22.87 -7.30
CA PRO A 257 3.10 21.68 -6.77
C PRO A 257 2.99 21.49 -5.26
N ASN A 258 2.28 22.36 -4.53
CA ASN A 258 2.26 22.33 -3.06
C ASN A 258 0.84 22.10 -2.50
N PRO A 259 0.19 20.96 -2.79
CA PRO A 259 -1.16 20.70 -2.33
C PRO A 259 -1.18 20.48 -0.81
N ALA A 260 -1.94 21.32 -0.12
CA ALA A 260 -2.18 21.22 1.32
C ALA A 260 -3.67 21.06 1.60
N GLY A 261 -4.08 19.91 2.14
CA GLY A 261 -5.49 19.58 2.28
C GLY A 261 -5.74 18.08 2.46
N THR A 262 -6.99 17.66 2.31
CA THR A 262 -7.40 16.26 2.35
C THR A 262 -8.09 15.87 1.05
N LEU A 263 -7.52 14.90 0.35
CA LEU A 263 -8.11 14.22 -0.81
C LEU A 263 -8.87 13.00 -0.32
N ARG A 264 -10.15 12.87 -0.69
CA ARG A 264 -10.95 11.67 -0.44
C ARG A 264 -11.34 11.05 -1.78
N VAL A 265 -11.13 9.75 -1.92
CA VAL A 265 -11.48 8.97 -3.11
C VAL A 265 -12.31 7.77 -2.68
N GLN A 266 -13.49 7.64 -3.28
CA GLN A 266 -14.41 6.54 -3.08
C GLN A 266 -14.58 5.80 -4.40
N LEU A 267 -14.29 4.51 -4.42
CA LEU A 267 -14.54 3.62 -5.55
C LEU A 267 -15.70 2.69 -5.19
N ARG A 268 -16.67 2.56 -6.08
CA ARG A 268 -17.70 1.52 -6.03
C ARG A 268 -17.78 0.84 -7.40
N ALA A 269 -17.70 -0.49 -7.43
CA ALA A 269 -17.69 -1.26 -8.68
C ALA A 269 -18.60 -2.49 -8.61
N LYS A 270 -19.65 -2.52 -9.45
CA LYS A 270 -20.66 -3.60 -9.46
C LYS A 270 -20.13 -4.93 -9.98
N THR A 271 -19.08 -4.92 -10.80
CA THR A 271 -18.39 -6.14 -11.26
C THR A 271 -16.96 -6.23 -10.73
N GLY A 272 -16.57 -5.28 -9.88
CA GLY A 272 -15.22 -5.13 -9.37
C GLY A 272 -14.25 -4.44 -10.34
N PHE A 273 -13.22 -3.84 -9.76
CA PHE A 273 -12.14 -3.14 -10.45
C PHE A 273 -10.81 -3.84 -10.14
N GLY A 274 -10.09 -4.30 -11.16
CA GLY A 274 -8.91 -5.13 -10.94
C GLY A 274 -8.11 -5.44 -12.21
N PRO A 275 -7.03 -6.22 -12.08
CA PRO A 275 -6.07 -6.52 -13.16
C PRO A 275 -6.73 -7.11 -14.41
N ALA A 276 -7.81 -7.88 -14.28
CA ALA A 276 -8.55 -8.43 -15.42
C ALA A 276 -9.00 -7.35 -16.42
N ARG A 277 -9.30 -6.13 -15.95
CA ARG A 277 -9.67 -4.99 -16.80
C ARG A 277 -8.47 -4.36 -17.53
N LEU A 278 -7.27 -4.55 -17.00
CA LEU A 278 -6.03 -4.06 -17.58
C LEU A 278 -5.42 -5.05 -18.58
N MET A 279 -5.77 -6.33 -18.50
CA MET A 279 -5.24 -7.38 -19.38
C MET A 279 -5.52 -7.13 -20.86
N SER A 280 -6.68 -6.57 -21.21
CA SER A 280 -6.99 -6.18 -22.60
C SER A 280 -5.96 -5.17 -23.12
N TYR A 281 -5.60 -4.17 -22.31
CA TYR A 281 -4.64 -3.14 -22.67
C TYR A 281 -3.19 -3.63 -22.67
N ALA A 282 -2.87 -4.66 -21.89
CA ALA A 282 -1.58 -5.33 -22.02
C ALA A 282 -1.41 -5.99 -23.40
N MET A 283 -2.50 -6.44 -24.02
CA MET A 283 -2.49 -7.05 -25.36
C MET A 283 -2.61 -6.03 -26.50
N THR A 284 -3.45 -5.00 -26.33
CA THR A 284 -3.76 -4.03 -27.40
C THR A 284 -2.97 -2.72 -27.30
N GLY A 285 -2.21 -2.53 -26.22
CA GLY A 285 -1.64 -1.24 -25.84
C GLY A 285 -2.63 -0.38 -25.05
N VAL A 286 -2.09 0.54 -24.24
CA VAL A 286 -2.89 1.53 -23.50
C VAL A 286 -3.37 2.61 -24.48
N PRO A 287 -4.69 2.86 -24.56
CA PRO A 287 -5.23 3.91 -25.40
C PRO A 287 -4.69 5.27 -24.99
N GLN A 288 -4.41 6.13 -25.98
CA GLN A 288 -3.93 7.48 -25.73
C GLN A 288 -5.07 8.50 -25.53
N SER A 289 -6.31 8.11 -25.81
CA SER A 289 -7.49 8.94 -25.62
C SER A 289 -8.32 8.50 -24.42
N ALA A 290 -9.00 9.45 -23.78
CA ALA A 290 -9.89 9.16 -22.67
C ALA A 290 -11.07 8.25 -23.07
N ASP A 291 -11.60 8.43 -24.29
CA ASP A 291 -12.65 7.55 -24.84
C ASP A 291 -12.19 6.09 -24.93
N GLY A 292 -10.94 5.86 -25.30
CA GLY A 292 -10.37 4.50 -25.33
C GLY A 292 -10.23 3.87 -23.94
N LEU A 293 -10.12 4.69 -22.90
CA LEU A 293 -10.06 4.26 -21.49
C LEU A 293 -11.45 4.09 -20.87
N ALA A 294 -12.53 4.61 -21.48
CA ALA A 294 -13.87 4.52 -20.93
C ALA A 294 -14.30 3.08 -20.55
N PRO A 295 -14.01 2.02 -21.34
CA PRO A 295 -14.34 0.64 -20.97
C PRO A 295 -13.68 0.17 -19.67
N LEU A 296 -12.52 0.72 -19.29
CA LEU A 296 -11.86 0.41 -18.03
C LEU A 296 -12.75 0.75 -16.82
N PHE A 297 -13.52 1.83 -16.94
CA PHE A 297 -14.36 2.36 -15.88
C PHE A 297 -15.80 1.83 -15.91
N ASP A 298 -16.17 0.99 -16.89
CA ASP A 298 -17.54 0.53 -17.03
C ASP A 298 -18.05 -0.21 -15.77
N GLY A 299 -19.20 0.20 -15.26
CA GLY A 299 -19.78 -0.33 -14.02
C GLY A 299 -19.02 0.06 -12.73
N ALA A 300 -18.09 1.01 -12.79
CA ALA A 300 -17.42 1.61 -11.64
C ALA A 300 -17.72 3.11 -11.54
N THR A 301 -17.85 3.58 -10.31
CA THR A 301 -18.05 5.00 -9.99
C THR A 301 -16.98 5.47 -9.02
N PHE A 302 -16.49 6.68 -9.25
CA PHE A 302 -15.47 7.35 -8.46
C PHE A 302 -16.04 8.64 -7.87
N GLY A 303 -16.16 8.70 -6.55
CA GLY A 303 -16.44 9.91 -5.81
C GLY A 303 -15.11 10.53 -5.36
N ILE A 304 -14.83 11.76 -5.77
CA ILE A 304 -13.60 12.47 -5.40
C ILE A 304 -13.97 13.80 -4.76
N ASP A 305 -13.32 14.09 -3.64
CA ASP A 305 -13.46 15.31 -2.88
C ASP A 305 -12.07 15.86 -2.52
N TRP A 306 -11.93 17.18 -2.56
CA TRP A 306 -10.69 17.87 -2.22
C TRP A 306 -11.01 19.03 -1.28
N GLU A 307 -10.53 18.91 -0.04
CA GLU A 307 -10.71 19.92 0.99
C GLU A 307 -9.37 20.61 1.24
N ARG A 308 -9.23 21.85 0.77
CA ARG A 308 -8.04 22.65 1.03
C ARG A 308 -7.86 22.90 2.52
N ALA A 309 -6.62 22.86 2.98
CA ALA A 309 -6.32 23.34 4.31
C ALA A 309 -6.51 24.86 4.40
N ALA A 310 -6.98 25.34 5.55
CA ALA A 310 -6.96 26.76 5.84
C ALA A 310 -5.51 27.29 5.78
N PRO A 311 -5.29 28.51 5.23
CA PRO A 311 -3.99 29.15 5.29
C PRO A 311 -3.58 29.31 6.77
N LYS A 312 -2.35 28.91 7.09
CA LYS A 312 -1.74 29.11 8.41
C LYS A 312 -1.27 30.54 8.58
#